data_AF-A0A378XIK6-F1
#
_entry.id   AF-A0A378XIK6-F1
#
_cell.length_a   1.000
_cell.length_b   1.000
_cell.length_c   1.000
_cell.angle_alpha   90.00
_cell.angle_beta   90.00
_cell.angle_gamma   90.00
#
_symmetry.space_group_name_H-M   'P 1'
#
loop_
_entity.id
_entity.type
_entity.pdbx_description
1 polymer ?
#
loop_
_entity_poly.entity_id
_entity_poly.type
_entity_poly.pdbx_seq_one_letter_code
_entity_poly.pdbx_strand_id
1 'polypeptide(L)'
;MSGMELQLKLNELGWLTPIIFLTGHGDIEMAVQAMKLGAYGFLSKPFKDQVLLDEVAAAARFAQQIKDNLQRKQAAEEILARLSPRETQVANLLARGQSNRLIAQQLDISEKTVHIHRQNIMEKAAISSAAELAHLMLKADPNSLD
;
A
#
# COMPACT_ATOMS: atom_id res chain seq x y z
N MET A 1 9.12 6.35 -31.11
CA MET A 1 8.99 5.87 -29.72
C MET A 1 8.90 4.35 -29.76
N SER A 2 9.86 3.65 -29.17
CA SER A 2 9.83 2.19 -29.00
C SER A 2 8.94 1.79 -27.81
N GLY A 3 8.58 0.50 -27.71
CA GLY A 3 7.83 0.01 -26.55
C GLY A 3 8.58 0.20 -25.22
N MET A 4 9.91 0.08 -25.25
CA MET A 4 10.77 0.31 -24.09
C MET A 4 10.80 1.77 -23.66
N GLU A 5 10.89 2.71 -24.61
CA GLU A 5 10.80 4.14 -24.33
C GLU A 5 9.44 4.53 -23.77
N LEU A 6 8.36 3.90 -24.24
CA LEU A 6 7.02 4.09 -23.69
C LEU A 6 6.97 3.59 -22.24
N GLN A 7 7.42 2.36 -21.96
CA GLN A 7 7.44 1.81 -20.60
C GLN A 7 8.19 2.72 -19.62
N LEU A 8 9.37 3.23 -19.98
CA LEU A 8 10.12 4.16 -19.14
C LEU A 8 9.31 5.42 -18.81
N LYS A 9 8.66 6.01 -19.81
CA LYS A 9 7.78 7.18 -19.60
C LYS A 9 6.57 6.85 -18.73
N LEU A 10 5.95 5.69 -18.91
CA LEU A 10 4.82 5.26 -18.07
C LEU A 10 5.26 5.09 -16.61
N ASN A 11 6.43 4.50 -16.39
CA ASN A 11 7.01 4.33 -15.06
C ASN A 11 7.33 5.69 -14.41
N GLU A 12 7.91 6.64 -15.15
CA GLU A 12 8.17 8.01 -14.67
C GLU A 12 6.89 8.74 -14.26
N LEU A 13 5.78 8.47 -14.96
CA LEU A 13 4.46 9.01 -14.64
C LEU A 13 3.77 8.27 -13.47
N GLY A 14 4.41 7.25 -12.90
CA GLY A 14 3.83 6.44 -11.83
C GLY A 14 2.63 5.60 -12.27
N TRP A 15 2.55 5.23 -13.55
CA TRP A 15 1.46 4.40 -14.05
C TRP A 15 1.57 2.98 -13.47
N LEU A 16 0.49 2.50 -12.87
CA LEU A 16 0.45 1.20 -12.19
C LEU A 16 -0.12 0.08 -13.07
N THR A 17 -0.50 0.40 -14.30
CA THR A 17 -1.09 -0.58 -15.22
C THR A 17 -0.01 -1.54 -15.71
N PRO A 18 -0.20 -2.86 -15.55
CA PRO A 18 0.75 -3.87 -16.03
C PRO A 18 0.98 -3.79 -17.54
N ILE A 19 2.23 -3.88 -17.95
CA ILE A 19 2.63 -3.81 -19.37
C ILE A 19 3.05 -5.19 -19.84
N ILE A 20 2.42 -5.69 -20.91
CA ILE A 20 2.78 -6.94 -21.57
C ILE A 20 3.36 -6.61 -22.95
N PHE A 21 4.58 -7.04 -23.22
CA PHE A 21 5.22 -6.85 -24.52
C PHE A 21 4.82 -7.96 -25.49
N LEU A 22 4.51 -7.58 -26.74
CA LEU A 22 4.29 -8.52 -27.84
C LEU A 22 5.34 -8.27 -28.93
N THR A 23 6.07 -9.30 -29.33
CA THR A 23 7.14 -9.14 -30.34
C THR A 23 7.14 -10.24 -31.39
N GLY A 24 7.43 -9.90 -32.65
CA GLY A 24 7.60 -10.87 -33.73
C GLY A 24 9.04 -11.32 -33.96
N HIS A 25 10.02 -10.56 -33.46
CA HIS A 25 11.45 -10.80 -33.63
C HIS A 25 12.19 -10.44 -32.32
N GLY A 26 11.61 -10.80 -31.18
CA GLY A 26 12.22 -10.51 -29.89
C GLY A 26 13.40 -11.44 -29.65
N ASP A 27 14.58 -10.86 -29.47
CA ASP A 27 15.65 -11.57 -28.82
C ASP A 27 15.38 -11.66 -27.31
N ILE A 28 16.01 -12.65 -26.68
CA ILE A 28 15.88 -12.90 -25.24
C ILE A 28 16.38 -11.67 -24.45
N GLU A 29 17.34 -10.92 -24.99
CA GLU A 29 17.92 -9.74 -24.36
C GLU A 29 16.88 -8.63 -24.16
N MET A 30 16.07 -8.32 -25.19
CA MET A 30 14.99 -7.34 -25.08
C MET A 30 13.92 -7.78 -24.08
N ALA A 31 13.59 -9.08 -24.04
CA ALA A 31 12.65 -9.63 -23.06
C ALA A 31 13.16 -9.42 -21.63
N VAL A 32 14.42 -9.79 -21.38
CA VAL A 32 15.07 -9.60 -20.07
C VAL A 32 15.12 -8.12 -19.70
N GLN A 33 15.40 -7.23 -20.65
CA GLN A 33 15.44 -5.79 -20.40
C GLN A 33 14.07 -5.22 -20.06
N ALA A 34 13.02 -5.61 -20.80
CA ALA A 34 11.63 -5.21 -20.51
C ALA A 34 11.22 -5.61 -19.09
N MET A 35 11.50 -6.86 -18.70
CA MET A 35 11.21 -7.37 -17.36
C MET A 35 11.99 -6.62 -16.28
N LYS A 36 13.29 -6.35 -16.48
CA LYS A 36 14.12 -5.57 -15.54
C LYS A 36 13.59 -4.14 -15.33
N LEU A 37 12.98 -3.56 -16.36
CA LEU A 37 12.36 -2.23 -16.28
C LEU A 37 10.93 -2.28 -15.71
N GLY A 38 10.43 -3.43 -15.26
CA GLY A 38 9.12 -3.56 -14.63
C GLY A 38 7.98 -3.94 -15.57
N ALA A 39 8.26 -4.53 -16.73
CA ALA A 39 7.21 -5.15 -17.53
C ALA A 39 6.58 -6.30 -16.74
N TYR A 40 5.28 -6.47 -16.89
CA TYR A 40 4.56 -7.57 -16.25
C TYR A 40 4.82 -8.89 -16.96
N GLY A 41 4.82 -8.84 -18.30
CA GLY A 41 4.96 -10.04 -19.12
C GLY A 41 5.54 -9.73 -20.49
N PHE A 42 5.93 -10.80 -21.18
CA PHE A 42 6.50 -10.74 -22.52
C PHE A 42 6.06 -11.98 -23.31
N LEU A 43 5.57 -11.75 -24.53
CA LEU A 43 5.05 -12.81 -25.39
C LEU A 43 5.61 -12.69 -26.81
N SER A 44 6.30 -13.73 -27.26
CA SER A 44 6.83 -13.84 -28.62
C SER A 44 5.78 -14.40 -29.57
N LYS A 45 5.65 -13.79 -30.75
CA LYS A 45 4.84 -14.31 -31.86
C LYS A 45 5.62 -15.41 -32.61
N PRO A 46 4.92 -16.43 -33.14
CA PRO A 46 3.48 -16.65 -32.99
C PRO A 46 3.13 -17.19 -31.60
N PHE A 47 2.02 -16.69 -31.03
CA PHE A 47 1.43 -17.20 -29.79
C PHE A 47 -0.02 -17.62 -30.06
N LYS A 48 -0.57 -18.50 -29.21
CA LYS A 48 -1.98 -18.87 -29.26
C LYS A 48 -2.81 -17.77 -28.60
N ASP A 49 -3.98 -17.45 -29.14
CA ASP A 49 -4.87 -16.42 -28.59
C ASP A 49 -5.20 -16.65 -27.11
N GLN A 50 -5.42 -17.91 -26.71
CA GLN A 50 -5.68 -18.27 -25.32
C GLN A 50 -4.54 -17.88 -24.38
N VAL A 51 -3.28 -17.99 -24.82
CA VAL A 51 -2.11 -17.61 -24.00
C VAL A 51 -2.11 -16.11 -23.73
N LEU A 52 -2.42 -15.29 -24.74
CA LEU A 52 -2.56 -13.84 -24.57
C LEU A 52 -3.71 -13.51 -23.63
N LEU A 53 -4.87 -14.16 -23.78
CA LEU A 53 -6.04 -13.92 -22.93
C LEU A 53 -5.75 -14.27 -21.46
N ASP A 54 -5.08 -15.40 -21.21
CA ASP A 54 -4.72 -15.83 -19.86
C ASP A 54 -3.74 -14.84 -19.20
N GLU A 55 -2.74 -14.37 -19.96
CA GLU A 55 -1.74 -13.40 -19.50
C GLU A 55 -2.38 -12.05 -19.18
N VAL A 56 -3.26 -11.55 -20.05
CA VAL A 56 -4.01 -10.30 -19.82
C VAL A 56 -4.94 -10.43 -18.62
N ALA A 57 -5.60 -11.58 -18.44
CA ALA A 57 -6.46 -11.82 -17.28
C ALA A 57 -5.65 -11.86 -15.98
N ALA A 58 -4.44 -12.44 -15.99
CA ALA A 58 -3.53 -12.44 -14.86
C ALA A 58 -3.05 -11.02 -14.52
N ALA A 59 -2.63 -10.25 -15.54
CA ALA A 59 -2.25 -8.85 -15.41
C ALA A 59 -3.39 -8.01 -14.83
N ALA A 60 -4.62 -8.16 -15.33
CA ALA A 60 -5.77 -7.42 -14.84
C ALA A 60 -6.06 -7.71 -13.35
N ARG A 61 -5.98 -8.98 -12.93
CA ARG A 61 -6.13 -9.35 -11.51
C ARG A 61 -5.05 -8.71 -10.64
N PHE A 62 -3.80 -8.73 -11.11
CA PHE A 62 -2.68 -8.10 -10.41
C PHE A 62 -2.87 -6.57 -10.29
N ALA A 63 -3.28 -5.90 -11.37
CA ALA A 63 -3.59 -4.47 -11.35
C ALA A 63 -4.70 -4.13 -10.33
N GLN A 64 -5.74 -4.97 -10.28
CA GLN A 64 -6.84 -4.78 -9.33
C GLN A 64 -6.36 -4.93 -7.89
N GLN A 65 -5.51 -5.92 -7.59
CA GLN A 65 -4.94 -6.10 -6.25
C GLN A 65 -4.09 -4.89 -5.81
N ILE A 66 -3.26 -4.35 -6.71
CA ILE A 66 -2.48 -3.13 -6.42
C ILE A 66 -3.43 -1.97 -6.10
N LYS A 67 -4.43 -1.75 -6.94
CA LYS A 67 -5.41 -0.68 -6.75
C LYS A 67 -6.15 -0.82 -5.43
N ASP A 68 -6.63 -2.01 -5.10
CA ASP A 68 -7.34 -2.28 -3.85
C ASP A 68 -6.44 -2.03 -2.63
N ASN A 69 -5.16 -2.41 -2.70
CA ASN A 69 -4.20 -2.16 -1.63
C ASN A 69 -3.92 -0.66 -1.45
N LEU A 70 -3.77 0.09 -2.55
CA LEU A 70 -3.58 1.55 -2.48
C LEU A 70 -4.81 2.26 -1.92
N GLN A 71 -6.01 1.88 -2.36
CA GLN A 71 -7.26 2.42 -1.81
C GLN A 71 -7.40 2.13 -0.32
N ARG A 72 -7.06 0.91 0.10
CA ARG A 72 -7.05 0.49 1.51
C ARG A 72 -6.04 1.27 2.34
N LYS A 73 -4.85 1.51 1.80
CA LYS A 73 -3.80 2.32 2.44
C LYS A 73 -4.25 3.77 2.59
N GLN A 74 -4.71 4.38 1.50
CA GLN A 74 -5.18 5.76 1.48
C GLN A 74 -6.36 5.97 2.46
N ALA A 75 -7.33 5.05 2.49
CA ALA A 75 -8.42 5.12 3.46
C ALA A 75 -7.93 5.06 4.91
N ALA A 76 -6.90 4.25 5.20
CA ALA A 76 -6.30 4.20 6.53
C ALA A 76 -5.57 5.52 6.88
N GLU A 77 -4.81 6.07 5.94
CA GLU A 77 -4.13 7.37 6.10
C GLU A 77 -5.14 8.51 6.35
N GLU A 78 -6.25 8.55 5.59
CA GLU A 78 -7.31 9.54 5.75
C GLU A 78 -8.01 9.47 7.11
N ILE A 79 -8.18 8.26 7.66
CA ILE A 79 -8.73 8.07 9.00
C ILE A 79 -7.74 8.57 10.06
N LEU A 80 -6.47 8.17 9.95
CA LEU A 80 -5.42 8.57 10.90
C LEU A 80 -5.13 10.08 10.85
N ALA A 81 -5.29 10.72 9.70
CA ALA A 81 -5.16 12.17 9.54
C ALA A 81 -6.20 12.98 10.32
N ARG A 82 -7.29 12.36 10.80
CA ARG A 82 -8.29 13.01 11.67
C ARG A 82 -7.83 13.15 13.12
N LEU A 83 -6.78 12.44 13.51
CA LEU A 83 -6.23 12.50 14.86
C LEU A 83 -5.46 13.81 15.04
N SER A 84 -5.68 14.47 16.18
CA SER A 84 -4.84 15.61 16.58
C SER A 84 -3.42 15.13 16.88
N PRO A 85 -2.41 16.03 16.83
CA PRO A 85 -1.02 15.66 17.10
C PRO A 85 -0.85 14.91 18.44
N ARG A 86 -1.64 15.28 19.46
CA ARG A 86 -1.60 14.64 20.76
C ARG A 86 -2.26 13.25 20.77
N GLU A 87 -3.36 13.10 20.04
CA GLU A 87 -3.99 11.80 19.84
C GLU A 87 -3.10 10.85 19.06
N THR A 88 -2.37 11.34 18.04
CA THR A 88 -1.39 10.53 17.29
C THR A 88 -0.28 10.00 18.21
N GLN A 89 0.25 10.83 19.11
CA GLN A 89 1.24 10.38 20.10
C GLN A 89 0.69 9.27 21.00
N VAL A 90 -0.53 9.44 21.52
CA VAL A 90 -1.20 8.42 22.34
C VAL A 90 -1.49 7.16 21.52
N ALA A 91 -1.96 7.31 20.28
CA ALA A 91 -2.28 6.22 19.37
C ALA A 91 -1.06 5.33 19.08
N ASN A 92 0.09 5.94 18.80
CA ASN A 92 1.34 5.21 18.54
C ASN A 92 1.74 4.31 19.73
N LEU A 93 1.69 4.86 20.95
CA LEU A 93 2.04 4.09 22.15
C LEU A 93 0.99 3.02 22.47
N LEU A 94 -0.29 3.34 22.23
CA LEU A 94 -1.40 2.41 22.42
C LEU A 94 -1.31 1.22 21.46
N ALA A 95 -1.02 1.47 20.18
CA ALA A 95 -0.88 0.45 19.15
C ALA A 95 0.30 -0.49 19.42
N ARG A 96 1.34 0.00 20.11
CA ARG A 96 2.47 -0.82 20.62
C ARG A 96 2.13 -1.60 21.89
N GLY A 97 0.88 -1.56 22.35
CA GLY A 97 0.41 -2.32 23.51
C GLY A 97 0.80 -1.72 24.87
N GLN A 98 1.24 -0.46 24.93
CA GLN A 98 1.56 0.17 26.21
C GLN A 98 0.33 0.37 27.09
N SER A 99 0.52 0.25 28.41
CA SER A 99 -0.54 0.50 29.39
C SER A 99 -0.81 2.00 29.54
N ASN A 100 -2.03 2.36 29.98
CA ASN A 100 -2.41 3.76 30.21
C ASN A 100 -1.43 4.49 31.14
N ARG A 101 -0.93 3.79 32.15
CA ARG A 101 0.06 4.30 33.10
C ARG A 101 1.40 4.63 32.42
N LEU A 102 1.89 3.75 31.54
CA LEU A 102 3.14 4.00 30.81
C LEU A 102 3.00 5.15 29.81
N ILE A 103 1.88 5.20 29.09
CA ILE A 103 1.57 6.30 28.17
C ILE A 103 1.51 7.64 28.92
N ALA A 104 0.83 7.65 30.06
CA ALA A 104 0.72 8.82 30.93
C ALA A 104 2.11 9.33 31.37
N GLN A 105 2.98 8.41 31.80
CA GLN A 105 4.35 8.73 32.20
C GLN A 105 5.20 9.23 31.02
N GLN A 106 5.15 8.57 29.86
CA GLN A 106 5.96 8.96 28.69
C GLN A 106 5.55 10.31 28.10
N LEU A 107 4.26 10.63 28.18
CA LEU A 107 3.71 11.85 27.62
C LEU A 107 3.56 12.98 28.64
N ASP A 108 3.90 12.77 29.91
CA ASP A 108 3.72 13.74 31.00
C ASP A 108 2.27 14.27 31.12
N ILE A 109 1.31 13.33 31.16
CA ILE A 109 -0.12 13.61 31.36
C ILE A 109 -0.74 12.66 32.36
N SER A 110 -1.93 12.97 32.86
CA SER A 110 -2.65 12.06 33.76
C SER A 110 -3.22 10.84 33.02
N GLU A 111 -3.35 9.69 33.71
CA GLU A 111 -4.03 8.51 33.15
C GLU A 111 -5.48 8.81 32.73
N LYS A 112 -6.16 9.73 33.45
CA LYS A 112 -7.49 10.23 33.08
C LYS A 112 -7.46 10.95 31.72
N THR A 113 -6.42 11.75 31.45
CA THR A 113 -6.22 12.41 30.15
C THR A 113 -5.96 11.40 29.04
N VAL A 114 -5.17 10.35 29.31
CA VAL A 114 -4.96 9.23 28.37
C VAL A 114 -6.29 8.56 28.04
N HIS A 115 -7.15 8.30 29.03
CA HIS A 115 -8.46 7.71 28.81
C HIS A 115 -9.34 8.55 27.86
N ILE A 116 -9.36 9.88 28.04
CA ILE A 116 -10.09 10.80 27.16
C ILE A 116 -9.53 10.74 25.73
N HIS A 117 -8.20 10.81 25.56
CA HIS A 117 -7.58 10.67 24.24
C HIS A 117 -7.91 9.33 23.59
N ARG A 118 -7.88 8.23 24.35
CA ARG A 118 -8.26 6.90 23.85
C ARG A 118 -9.69 6.89 23.33
N GLN A 119 -10.64 7.44 24.08
CA GLN A 119 -12.03 7.53 23.65
C GLN A 119 -12.17 8.31 22.34
N ASN A 120 -11.54 9.49 22.26
CA ASN A 120 -11.57 10.31 21.05
C ASN A 120 -10.90 9.62 19.85
N ILE A 121 -9.80 8.90 20.06
CA ILE A 121 -9.13 8.12 19.01
C ILE A 121 -10.07 7.06 18.47
N MET A 122 -10.67 6.25 19.36
CA MET A 122 -11.60 5.19 18.97
C MET A 122 -12.81 5.74 18.21
N GLU A 123 -13.37 6.86 18.66
CA GLU A 123 -14.49 7.54 17.99
C GLU A 123 -14.09 8.09 16.61
N LYS A 124 -12.98 8.83 16.52
CA LYS A 124 -12.51 9.43 15.25
C LYS A 124 -12.09 8.39 14.23
N ALA A 125 -11.48 7.30 14.70
CA ALA A 125 -11.06 6.19 13.86
C ALA A 125 -12.15 5.14 13.61
N ALA A 126 -13.32 5.28 14.26
CA ALA A 126 -14.45 4.36 14.18
C ALA A 126 -14.06 2.88 14.46
N ILE A 127 -13.24 2.68 15.48
CA ILE A 127 -12.71 1.37 15.91
C ILE A 127 -12.99 1.13 17.38
N SER A 128 -12.98 -0.14 17.80
CA SER A 128 -13.37 -0.52 19.16
C SER A 128 -12.21 -1.01 20.03
N SER A 129 -11.02 -1.20 19.45
CA SER A 129 -9.90 -1.84 20.15
C SER A 129 -8.53 -1.28 19.77
N ALA A 130 -7.56 -1.42 20.68
CA ALA A 130 -6.16 -1.10 20.41
C ALA A 130 -5.55 -1.99 19.31
N ALA A 131 -6.04 -3.23 19.17
CA ALA A 131 -5.63 -4.13 18.10
C ALA A 131 -6.11 -3.65 16.73
N GLU A 132 -7.35 -3.16 16.61
CA GLU A 132 -7.84 -2.52 15.39
C GLU A 132 -7.03 -1.26 15.05
N LEU A 133 -6.65 -0.46 16.06
CA LEU A 133 -5.78 0.70 15.86
C LEU A 133 -4.42 0.28 15.29
N ALA A 134 -3.79 -0.76 15.87
CA ALA A 134 -2.53 -1.30 15.37
C ALA A 134 -2.65 -1.81 13.93
N HIS A 135 -3.73 -2.53 13.60
CA HIS A 135 -4.01 -2.97 12.23
C HIS A 135 -4.21 -1.80 11.26
N LEU A 136 -4.92 -0.75 11.68
CA LEU A 136 -5.14 0.45 10.88
C LEU A 136 -3.81 1.15 10.58
N MET A 137 -2.95 1.29 11.60
CA MET A 137 -1.62 1.91 11.47
C MET A 137 -0.72 1.11 10.54
N LEU A 138 -0.63 -0.21 10.70
CA LEU A 138 0.16 -1.10 9.82
C LEU A 138 -0.32 -1.07 8.36
N LYS A 139 -1.62 -0.85 8.16
CA LYS A 139 -2.23 -0.76 6.83
C LYS A 139 -1.92 0.56 6.13
N ALA A 140 -1.75 1.65 6.90
CA ALA A 140 -1.30 2.94 6.39
C ALA A 140 0.21 2.94 6.12
N ASP A 141 1.00 2.46 7.10
CA ASP A 141 2.45 2.35 7.01
C ASP A 141 2.92 1.05 7.70
N PRO A 142 3.50 0.10 6.94
CA PRO A 142 4.04 -1.14 7.49
C PRO A 142 5.08 -0.94 8.60
N ASN A 143 5.79 0.19 8.62
CA ASN A 143 6.84 0.49 9.60
C ASN A 143 6.35 1.35 10.77
N SER A 144 5.03 1.59 10.88
CA SER A 144 4.47 2.50 11.90
C SER A 144 4.64 2.03 13.35
N LEU A 145 4.88 0.74 13.56
CA LEU A 145 4.98 0.13 14.89
C LEU A 145 6.38 -0.37 15.26
N ASP A 146 7.36 -0.16 14.38
CA ASP A 146 8.79 -0.39 14.69
C ASP A 146 9.34 0.70 15.64
#